data_AF-A0A2V8NCG1-F1
#
_entry.id   AF-A0A2V8NCG1-F1
#
_cell.length_a   1.000
_cell.length_b   1.000
_cell.length_c   1.000
_cell.angle_alpha   90.00
_cell.angle_beta   90.00
_cell.angle_gamma   90.00
#
_symmetry.space_group_name_H-M   'P 1'
#
loop_
_entity.id
_entity.type
_entity.pdbx_description
1 polymer ?
#
loop_
_entity_poly.entity_id
_entity_poly.type
_entity_poly.pdbx_seq_one_letter_code
_entity_poly.pdbx_strand_id
1 'polypeptide(L)'
;PLTLEQVRAIEEGREIPATAQRARREVANYFAGLRFVEKNVKRNIITHAEVLKLHRIMAGDVMDQGKAGEYRDIRVKLGQYIAPRPEDVKPMMSDLLEWWNEQAGKISPMLSSAIVHHQFEIIHSFADGNGRVGRMLSLWELYRRGFDNHHIFSIDEFYWEDRPRYYAALENVRAEEGDLTSWLEYSAEGLRVTLEKVWSRIQKLTARGGKAKLVLRPKQEQLLHLLREHKALTPREIWDALGVSKQGALDLLRPLIKAGLVRRIGTKKSGRYVLK
;
A
#
# COMPACT_ATOMS: atom_id res chain seq x y z
N PRO A 1 -5.43 18.68 6.25
CA PRO A 1 -5.37 17.20 6.18
C PRO A 1 -6.79 16.62 6.32
N LEU A 2 -7.09 15.50 5.64
CA LEU A 2 -8.37 14.80 5.81
C LEU A 2 -8.34 13.92 7.06
N THR A 3 -9.50 13.71 7.68
CA THR A 3 -9.66 12.73 8.76
C THR A 3 -9.78 11.31 8.20
N LEU A 4 -9.51 10.28 9.03
CA LEU A 4 -9.71 8.87 8.63
C LEU A 4 -11.16 8.59 8.18
N GLU A 5 -12.15 9.26 8.77
CA GLU A 5 -13.55 9.14 8.38
C GLU A 5 -13.78 9.71 6.97
N GLN A 6 -13.19 10.86 6.67
CA GLN A 6 -13.25 11.46 5.33
C GLN A 6 -12.53 10.59 4.29
N VAL A 7 -11.39 9.99 4.64
CA VAL A 7 -10.68 9.04 3.75
C VAL A 7 -11.55 7.82 3.43
N ARG A 8 -12.19 7.21 4.44
CA ARG A 8 -13.13 6.09 4.23
C ARG A 8 -14.33 6.48 3.38
N ALA A 9 -14.90 7.67 3.61
CA ALA A 9 -16.00 8.17 2.80
C ALA A 9 -15.60 8.27 1.31
N ILE A 10 -14.37 8.72 1.01
CA ILE A 10 -13.86 8.78 -0.37
C ILE A 10 -13.70 7.38 -0.97
N GLU A 11 -13.13 6.44 -0.22
CA GLU A 11 -12.96 5.04 -0.66
C GLU A 11 -14.31 4.39 -1.02
N GLU A 12 -15.34 4.66 -0.22
CA GLU A 12 -16.71 4.17 -0.41
C GLU A 12 -17.51 4.93 -1.49
N GLY A 13 -16.92 5.98 -2.09
CA GLY A 13 -17.56 6.79 -3.13
C GLY A 13 -18.54 7.86 -2.64
N ARG A 14 -18.52 8.20 -1.34
CA ARG A 14 -19.36 9.24 -0.74
C ARG A 14 -18.83 10.66 -1.04
N GLU A 15 -19.72 11.65 -1.03
CA GLU A 15 -19.36 13.06 -1.26
C GLU A 15 -18.72 13.71 -0.04
N ILE A 16 -17.79 14.62 -0.29
CA ILE A 16 -17.12 15.46 0.70
C ILE A 16 -17.07 16.91 0.19
N PRO A 17 -16.91 17.90 1.09
CA PRO A 17 -16.97 19.33 0.74
C PRO A 17 -16.03 19.72 -0.41
N ALA A 18 -16.46 20.66 -1.25
CA ALA A 18 -15.71 21.13 -2.43
C ALA A 18 -14.31 21.70 -2.08
N THR A 19 -14.14 22.27 -0.89
CA THR A 19 -12.86 22.76 -0.36
C THR A 19 -11.80 21.66 -0.17
N ALA A 20 -12.20 20.38 -0.24
CA ALA A 20 -11.33 19.22 -0.11
C ALA A 20 -11.06 18.52 -1.45
N GLN A 21 -11.38 19.12 -2.61
CA GLN A 21 -11.31 18.42 -3.90
C GLN A 21 -9.88 17.93 -4.25
N ARG A 22 -8.84 18.72 -3.95
CA ARG A 22 -7.45 18.27 -4.11
C ARG A 22 -7.13 17.09 -3.20
N ALA A 23 -7.45 17.21 -1.90
CA ALA A 23 -7.20 16.13 -0.94
C ALA A 23 -7.99 14.85 -1.28
N ARG A 24 -9.21 14.99 -1.82
CA ARG A 24 -10.00 13.89 -2.37
C ARG A 24 -9.27 13.18 -3.49
N ARG A 25 -8.73 13.94 -4.43
CA ARG A 25 -7.98 13.41 -5.56
C ARG A 25 -6.69 12.72 -5.09
N GLU A 26 -5.97 13.29 -4.13
CA GLU A 26 -4.77 12.68 -3.55
C GLU A 26 -5.07 11.32 -2.89
N VAL A 27 -6.17 11.21 -2.15
CA VAL A 27 -6.63 9.94 -1.57
C VAL A 27 -7.01 8.94 -2.66
N ALA A 28 -7.78 9.37 -3.67
CA ALA A 28 -8.17 8.50 -4.78
C ALA A 28 -6.96 7.98 -5.57
N ASN A 29 -5.97 8.85 -5.80
CA ASN A 29 -4.71 8.52 -6.46
C ASN A 29 -3.89 7.54 -5.63
N TYR A 30 -3.81 7.72 -4.31
CA TYR A 30 -3.14 6.78 -3.40
C TYR A 30 -3.74 5.37 -3.52
N PHE A 31 -5.07 5.24 -3.42
CA PHE A 31 -5.74 3.95 -3.60
C PHE A 31 -5.55 3.37 -5.02
N ALA A 32 -5.50 4.20 -6.05
CA ALA A 32 -5.17 3.75 -7.40
C ALA A 32 -3.73 3.26 -7.52
N GLY A 33 -2.79 3.90 -6.83
CA GLY A 33 -1.40 3.46 -6.70
C GLY A 33 -1.28 2.12 -5.97
N LEU A 34 -1.99 1.95 -4.84
CA LEU A 34 -2.05 0.67 -4.13
C LEU A 34 -2.51 -0.46 -5.05
N ARG A 35 -3.64 -0.28 -5.74
CA ARG A 35 -4.14 -1.27 -6.71
C ARG A 35 -3.14 -1.54 -7.83
N PHE A 36 -2.40 -0.52 -8.26
CA PHE A 36 -1.35 -0.70 -9.27
C PHE A 36 -0.21 -1.57 -8.75
N VAL A 37 0.33 -1.30 -7.56
CA VAL A 37 1.44 -2.10 -7.00
C VAL A 37 1.00 -3.53 -6.66
N GLU A 38 -0.20 -3.72 -6.11
CA GLU A 38 -0.80 -5.04 -5.85
C GLU A 38 -0.93 -5.85 -7.14
N LYS A 39 -1.48 -5.24 -8.20
CA LYS A 39 -1.63 -5.90 -9.51
C LYS A 39 -0.28 -6.29 -10.13
N ASN A 40 0.79 -5.56 -9.84
CA ASN A 40 2.12 -5.80 -10.38
C ASN A 40 3.08 -6.46 -9.37
N VAL A 41 2.56 -7.06 -8.29
CA VAL A 41 3.40 -7.69 -7.25
C VAL A 41 4.25 -8.86 -7.76
N LYS A 42 3.75 -9.61 -8.75
CA LYS A 42 4.46 -10.77 -9.34
C LYS A 42 5.51 -10.37 -10.39
N ARG A 43 5.76 -9.08 -10.57
CA ARG A 43 6.65 -8.60 -11.62
C ARG A 43 8.10 -8.75 -11.18
N ASN A 44 8.87 -9.46 -12.00
CA ASN A 44 10.29 -9.74 -11.70
C ASN A 44 11.18 -8.52 -11.92
N ILE A 45 10.85 -7.65 -12.87
CA ILE A 45 11.66 -6.47 -13.24
C ILE A 45 10.81 -5.21 -13.15
N ILE A 46 11.30 -4.20 -12.42
CA ILE A 46 10.79 -2.84 -12.41
C ILE A 46 11.63 -2.01 -13.38
N THR A 47 10.99 -1.33 -14.32
CA THR A 47 11.68 -0.44 -15.27
C THR A 47 11.24 1.00 -15.04
N HIS A 48 11.88 1.94 -15.76
CA HIS A 48 11.43 3.34 -15.79
C HIS A 48 9.94 3.44 -16.14
N ALA A 49 9.42 2.61 -17.04
CA ALA A 49 8.02 2.66 -17.46
C ALA A 49 7.07 2.43 -16.28
N GLU A 50 7.40 1.50 -15.37
CA GLU A 50 6.61 1.25 -14.16
C GLU A 50 6.65 2.44 -13.20
N VAL A 51 7.84 3.02 -12.97
CA VAL A 51 7.99 4.17 -12.08
C VAL A 51 7.25 5.40 -12.62
N LEU A 52 7.41 5.69 -13.92
CA LEU A 52 6.71 6.79 -14.59
C LEU A 52 5.19 6.58 -14.60
N LYS A 53 4.72 5.35 -14.84
CA LYS A 53 3.29 5.02 -14.79
C LYS A 53 2.74 5.17 -13.38
N LEU A 54 3.48 4.72 -12.37
CA LEU A 54 3.09 4.89 -10.97
C LEU A 54 3.01 6.38 -10.62
N HIS A 55 4.00 7.18 -11.00
CA HIS A 55 3.98 8.62 -10.78
C HIS A 55 2.77 9.29 -11.44
N ARG A 56 2.43 8.92 -12.69
CA ARG A 56 1.22 9.42 -13.38
C ARG A 56 -0.06 9.13 -12.60
N ILE A 57 -0.17 7.93 -12.01
CA ILE A 57 -1.32 7.54 -11.19
C ILE A 57 -1.35 8.33 -9.88
N MET A 58 -0.21 8.43 -9.19
CA MET A 58 -0.11 9.03 -7.86
C MET A 58 -0.29 10.55 -7.89
N ALA A 59 0.20 11.20 -8.94
CA ALA A 59 0.24 12.67 -9.02
C ALA A 59 -0.75 13.26 -10.04
N GLY A 60 -1.53 12.44 -10.74
CA GLY A 60 -2.53 12.90 -11.71
C GLY A 60 -3.49 13.93 -11.12
N ASP A 61 -3.65 15.06 -11.80
CA ASP A 61 -4.51 16.19 -11.42
C ASP A 61 -4.18 16.85 -10.06
N VAL A 62 -3.00 16.57 -9.48
CA VAL A 62 -2.55 17.11 -8.18
C VAL A 62 -1.07 17.52 -8.19
N MET A 63 -0.52 17.75 -9.39
CA MET A 63 0.81 18.29 -9.61
C MET A 63 0.81 19.80 -9.37
N ASP A 64 1.72 20.29 -8.55
CA ASP A 64 1.99 21.74 -8.44
C ASP A 64 2.90 22.25 -9.56
N GLN A 65 3.73 21.38 -10.13
CA GLN A 65 4.71 21.74 -11.16
C GLN A 65 5.11 20.54 -12.02
N GLY A 66 5.55 20.80 -13.25
CA GLY A 66 5.96 19.77 -14.21
C GLY A 66 4.81 18.90 -14.70
N LYS A 67 5.13 17.70 -15.20
CA LYS A 67 4.17 16.78 -15.81
C LYS A 67 4.15 15.42 -15.10
N ALA A 68 2.94 14.90 -14.88
CA ALA A 68 2.76 13.61 -14.24
C ALA A 68 3.23 12.46 -15.16
N GLY A 69 4.11 11.61 -14.64
CA GLY A 69 4.70 10.48 -15.36
C GLY A 69 5.85 10.84 -16.29
N GLU A 70 6.52 11.97 -16.08
CA GLU A 70 7.76 12.36 -16.77
C GLU A 70 8.80 12.76 -15.73
N TYR A 71 10.07 12.40 -15.93
CA TYR A 71 11.15 12.92 -15.08
C TYR A 71 11.27 14.44 -15.24
N ARG A 72 11.70 15.12 -14.19
CA ARG A 72 11.86 16.57 -14.22
C ARG A 72 12.96 17.00 -15.19
N ASP A 73 12.71 18.10 -15.88
CA ASP A 73 13.66 18.90 -16.65
C ASP A 73 14.10 20.17 -15.90
N ILE A 74 13.56 20.39 -14.69
CA ILE A 74 13.86 21.53 -13.82
C ILE A 74 14.72 21.13 -12.61
N ARG A 75 15.47 22.11 -12.09
CA ARG A 75 16.15 21.98 -10.80
C ARG A 75 15.13 22.04 -9.67
N VAL A 76 15.34 21.22 -8.64
CA VAL A 76 14.49 21.19 -7.43
C VAL A 76 15.37 21.38 -6.20
N LYS A 77 14.92 22.21 -5.28
CA LYS A 77 15.54 22.44 -3.97
C LYS A 77 14.52 22.13 -2.88
N LEU A 78 14.91 21.34 -1.89
CA LEU A 78 14.08 20.89 -0.77
C LEU A 78 14.72 21.38 0.53
N GLY A 79 14.22 22.49 1.09
CA GLY A 79 14.88 23.11 2.24
C GLY A 79 16.32 23.51 1.88
N GLN A 80 17.30 22.92 2.56
CA GLN A 80 18.74 23.12 2.25
C GLN A 80 19.30 22.13 1.23
N TYR A 81 18.58 21.04 0.95
CA TYR A 81 19.03 20.04 -0.01
C TYR A 81 18.81 20.49 -1.45
N ILE A 82 19.85 20.35 -2.28
CA ILE A 82 19.80 20.57 -3.72
C ILE A 82 19.80 19.19 -4.39
N ALA A 83 18.70 18.86 -5.06
CA ALA A 83 18.60 17.58 -5.79
C ALA A 83 19.58 17.54 -6.97
N PRO A 84 19.93 16.34 -7.49
CA PRO A 84 20.78 16.17 -8.66
C PRO A 84 20.32 16.99 -9.87
N ARG A 85 21.20 17.23 -10.83
CA ARG A 85 20.79 17.97 -12.02
C ARG A 85 19.79 17.15 -12.84
N PRO A 86 18.85 17.78 -13.57
CA PRO A 86 17.87 17.05 -14.39
C PRO A 86 18.48 15.99 -15.31
N GLU A 87 19.64 16.30 -15.90
CA GLU A 87 20.39 15.41 -16.77
C GLU A 87 20.91 14.14 -16.06
N ASP A 88 21.12 14.20 -14.75
CA ASP A 88 21.63 13.08 -13.93
C ASP A 88 20.50 12.16 -13.42
N VAL A 89 19.25 12.64 -13.42
CA VAL A 89 18.09 11.90 -12.85
C VAL A 89 17.90 10.55 -13.51
N LYS A 90 17.92 10.50 -14.85
CA LYS A 90 17.66 9.25 -15.58
C LYS A 90 18.77 8.22 -15.35
N PRO A 91 20.08 8.56 -15.49
CA PRO A 91 21.17 7.67 -15.08
C PRO A 91 21.05 7.15 -13.65
N MET A 92 20.84 8.02 -12.66
CA MET A 92 20.73 7.60 -11.26
C MET A 92 19.51 6.69 -11.01
N MET A 93 18.40 6.95 -11.70
CA MET A 93 17.25 6.03 -11.67
C MET A 93 17.56 4.68 -12.32
N SER A 94 18.39 4.64 -13.37
CA SER A 94 18.85 3.37 -13.95
C SER A 94 19.64 2.56 -12.92
N ASP A 95 20.59 3.19 -12.24
CA ASP A 95 21.43 2.55 -11.22
C ASP A 95 20.57 2.01 -10.06
N LEU A 96 19.60 2.81 -9.59
CA LEU A 96 18.66 2.37 -8.56
C LEU A 96 17.81 1.19 -9.03
N LEU A 97 17.30 1.22 -10.26
CA LEU A 97 16.49 0.13 -10.80
C LEU A 97 17.30 -1.15 -11.02
N GLU A 98 18.55 -1.05 -11.48
CA GLU A 98 19.47 -2.19 -11.61
C GLU A 98 19.72 -2.82 -10.24
N TRP A 99 20.13 -2.02 -9.24
CA TRP A 99 20.32 -2.49 -7.88
C TRP A 99 19.05 -3.13 -7.30
N TRP A 100 17.89 -2.51 -7.54
CA TRP A 100 16.61 -3.01 -7.03
C TRP A 100 16.23 -4.36 -7.68
N ASN A 101 16.51 -4.55 -8.96
CA ASN A 101 16.19 -5.79 -9.65
C ASN A 101 17.19 -6.93 -9.35
N GLU A 102 18.46 -6.61 -9.10
CA GLU A 102 19.52 -7.62 -9.02
C GLU A 102 20.04 -7.89 -7.60
N GLN A 103 20.10 -6.87 -6.76
CA GLN A 103 20.82 -6.91 -5.48
C GLN A 103 19.88 -6.85 -4.27
N ALA A 104 18.77 -6.11 -4.37
CA ALA A 104 17.80 -5.98 -3.28
C ALA A 104 17.28 -7.33 -2.77
N GLY A 105 17.14 -8.31 -3.67
CA GLY A 105 16.78 -9.72 -3.38
C GLY A 105 17.66 -10.41 -2.34
N LYS A 106 18.91 -9.97 -2.19
CA LYS A 106 19.95 -10.60 -1.35
C LYS A 106 19.90 -10.16 0.12
N ILE A 107 19.16 -9.09 0.42
CA ILE A 107 19.01 -8.55 1.77
C ILE A 107 17.55 -8.68 2.25
N SER A 108 17.33 -8.37 3.53
CA SER A 108 15.99 -8.35 4.13
C SER A 108 15.03 -7.44 3.33
N PRO A 109 13.76 -7.84 3.12
CA PRO A 109 12.75 -6.99 2.48
C PRO A 109 12.58 -5.63 3.15
N MET A 110 12.73 -5.57 4.48
CA MET A 110 12.66 -4.31 5.22
C MET A 110 13.81 -3.36 4.82
N LEU A 111 15.03 -3.88 4.78
CA LEU A 111 16.21 -3.09 4.44
C LEU A 111 16.16 -2.61 2.99
N SER A 112 15.84 -3.50 2.06
CA SER A 112 15.69 -3.14 0.64
C SER A 112 14.58 -2.11 0.42
N SER A 113 13.44 -2.26 1.08
CA SER A 113 12.34 -1.29 1.05
C SER A 113 12.77 0.09 1.55
N ALA A 114 13.54 0.15 2.65
CA ALA A 114 14.08 1.39 3.19
C ALA A 114 15.13 2.02 2.26
N ILE A 115 16.01 1.22 1.64
CA ILE A 115 17.02 1.71 0.69
C ILE A 115 16.35 2.28 -0.57
N VAL A 116 15.37 1.58 -1.14
CA VAL A 116 14.59 2.07 -2.29
C VAL A 116 13.95 3.42 -1.98
N HIS A 117 13.33 3.55 -0.80
CA HIS A 117 12.73 4.80 -0.36
C HIS A 117 13.78 5.93 -0.32
N HIS A 118 14.87 5.72 0.41
CA HIS A 118 15.91 6.73 0.58
C HIS A 118 16.50 7.15 -0.76
N GLN A 119 17.01 6.19 -1.54
CA GLN A 119 17.66 6.49 -2.82
C GLN A 119 16.72 7.25 -3.77
N PHE A 120 15.44 6.88 -3.82
CA PHE A 120 14.46 7.59 -4.63
C PHE A 120 14.24 9.04 -4.15
N GLU A 121 14.13 9.28 -2.84
CA GLU A 121 13.98 10.64 -2.28
C GLU A 121 15.21 11.52 -2.55
N ILE A 122 16.41 10.93 -2.54
CA ILE A 122 17.67 11.63 -2.86
C ILE A 122 17.72 12.02 -4.34
N ILE A 123 17.39 11.11 -5.25
CA ILE A 123 17.37 11.40 -6.70
C ILE A 123 16.32 12.48 -7.00
N HIS A 124 15.19 12.42 -6.29
CA HIS A 124 14.08 13.36 -6.40
C HIS A 124 13.63 13.54 -7.85
N SER A 125 13.28 12.43 -8.50
CA SER A 125 13.20 12.28 -9.95
C SER A 125 12.10 13.09 -10.65
N PHE A 126 11.12 13.58 -9.90
CA PHE A 126 9.94 14.27 -10.42
C PHE A 126 9.88 15.73 -9.97
N ALA A 127 9.12 16.55 -10.69
CA ALA A 127 8.92 17.95 -10.32
C ALA A 127 8.05 18.07 -9.05
N ASP A 128 7.07 17.19 -8.88
CA ASP A 128 6.24 17.06 -7.69
C ASP A 128 5.91 15.57 -7.50
N GLY A 129 5.42 15.16 -6.33
CA GLY A 129 4.92 13.82 -6.08
C GLY A 129 5.97 12.83 -5.59
N ASN A 130 7.24 13.22 -5.45
CA ASN A 130 8.32 12.34 -5.03
C ASN A 130 8.00 11.59 -3.73
N GLY A 131 7.69 12.30 -2.63
CA GLY A 131 7.32 11.66 -1.36
C GLY A 131 6.19 10.63 -1.46
N ARG A 132 5.19 10.87 -2.32
CA ARG A 132 4.07 9.93 -2.54
C ARG A 132 4.54 8.69 -3.30
N VAL A 133 5.37 8.87 -4.32
CA VAL A 133 5.91 7.78 -5.13
C VAL A 133 6.95 6.98 -4.35
N GLY A 134 7.88 7.62 -3.62
CA GLY A 134 8.92 6.97 -2.84
C GLY A 134 8.36 6.01 -1.81
N ARG A 135 7.34 6.44 -1.05
CA ARG A 135 6.61 5.58 -0.11
C ARG A 135 5.91 4.41 -0.81
N MET A 136 5.30 4.65 -1.97
CA MET A 136 4.63 3.61 -2.75
C MET A 136 5.63 2.60 -3.37
N LEU A 137 6.82 3.02 -3.78
CA LEU A 137 7.90 2.14 -4.25
C LEU A 137 8.46 1.29 -3.10
N SER A 138 8.67 1.92 -1.94
CA SER A 138 9.05 1.23 -0.70
C SER A 138 8.06 0.14 -0.32
N LEU A 139 6.76 0.45 -0.37
CA LEU A 139 5.69 -0.53 -0.15
C LEU A 139 5.67 -1.62 -1.22
N TRP A 140 5.89 -1.26 -2.48
CA TRP A 140 5.94 -2.23 -3.57
C TRP A 140 7.06 -3.26 -3.37
N GLU A 141 8.23 -2.86 -2.85
CA GLU A 141 9.28 -3.83 -2.50
C GLU A 141 8.82 -4.83 -1.43
N LEU A 142 8.16 -4.36 -0.36
CA LEU A 142 7.61 -5.25 0.68
C LEU A 142 6.59 -6.25 0.10
N TYR A 143 5.74 -5.80 -0.82
CA TYR A 143 4.75 -6.65 -1.46
C TYR A 143 5.39 -7.69 -2.38
N ARG A 144 6.33 -7.27 -3.25
CA ARG A 144 7.03 -8.17 -4.18
C ARG A 144 7.82 -9.25 -3.46
N ARG A 145 8.32 -8.93 -2.27
CA ARG A 145 9.07 -9.85 -1.40
C ARG A 145 8.20 -10.69 -0.47
N GLY A 146 6.88 -10.52 -0.55
CA GLY A 146 5.91 -11.27 0.24
C GLY A 146 5.94 -10.97 1.75
N PHE A 147 6.50 -9.82 2.15
CA PHE A 147 6.57 -9.41 3.55
C PHE A 147 5.21 -8.94 4.07
N ASP A 148 4.43 -8.25 3.24
CA ASP A 148 3.05 -7.85 3.55
C ASP A 148 2.06 -8.43 2.54
N ASN A 149 1.81 -9.74 2.63
CA ASN A 149 0.89 -10.45 1.74
C ASN A 149 -0.60 -10.09 1.95
N HIS A 150 -0.91 -9.42 3.06
CA HIS A 150 -2.29 -9.09 3.43
C HIS A 150 -2.60 -7.59 3.31
N HIS A 151 -1.60 -6.78 2.95
CA HIS A 151 -1.72 -5.33 2.75
C HIS A 151 -2.30 -4.64 4.01
N ILE A 152 -1.88 -5.10 5.20
CA ILE A 152 -2.49 -4.72 6.48
C ILE A 152 -1.79 -3.56 7.17
N PHE A 153 -0.66 -3.10 6.63
CA PHE A 153 0.10 -2.02 7.24
C PHE A 153 0.73 -1.08 6.20
N SER A 154 1.02 0.14 6.64
CA SER A 154 1.82 1.10 5.90
C SER A 154 2.67 1.90 6.90
N ILE A 155 3.94 2.09 6.57
CA ILE A 155 4.89 2.87 7.40
C ILE A 155 4.59 4.38 7.26
N ASP A 156 3.76 4.78 6.29
CA ASP A 156 3.41 6.18 6.02
C ASP A 156 2.87 6.92 7.25
N GLU A 157 2.09 6.24 8.11
CA GLU A 157 1.55 6.81 9.35
C GLU A 157 2.69 7.19 10.32
N PHE A 158 3.74 6.37 10.42
CA PHE A 158 4.91 6.65 11.27
C PHE A 158 5.70 7.86 10.76
N TYR A 159 5.95 7.94 9.44
CA TYR A 159 6.63 9.10 8.85
C TYR A 159 5.81 10.40 8.99
N TRP A 160 4.48 10.29 9.02
CA TRP A 160 3.59 11.42 9.17
C TRP A 160 3.47 11.92 10.61
N GLU A 161 3.47 11.04 11.61
CA GLU A 161 3.34 11.38 13.03
C GLU A 161 4.48 12.30 13.50
N ASP A 162 5.70 12.10 13.01
CA ASP A 162 6.87 12.94 13.32
C ASP A 162 7.64 13.30 12.04
N ARG A 163 7.08 14.22 11.26
CA ARG A 163 7.71 14.70 10.02
C ARG A 163 9.09 15.32 10.23
N PRO A 164 9.33 16.15 11.27
CA PRO A 164 10.67 16.68 11.53
C PRO A 164 11.71 15.57 11.69
N ARG A 165 11.41 14.53 12.50
CA ARG A 165 12.32 13.39 12.68
C ARG A 165 12.54 12.60 11.40
N TYR A 166 11.49 12.40 10.60
CA TYR A 166 11.61 11.74 9.29
C TYR A 166 12.58 12.47 8.35
N TYR A 167 12.43 13.79 8.19
CA TYR A 167 13.33 14.56 7.32
C TYR A 167 14.75 14.64 7.89
N ALA A 168 14.90 14.75 9.21
CA ALA A 168 16.22 14.69 9.85
C ALA A 168 16.90 13.33 9.59
N ALA A 169 16.17 12.21 9.68
CA ALA A 169 16.72 10.89 9.37
C ALA A 169 17.19 10.76 7.92
N LEU A 170 16.48 11.35 6.95
CA LEU A 170 16.93 11.41 5.56
C LEU A 170 18.16 12.30 5.37
N GLU A 171 18.24 13.42 6.10
CA GLU A 171 19.35 14.35 6.01
C GLU A 171 20.63 13.82 6.67
N ASN A 172 20.50 13.06 7.76
CA ASN A 172 21.64 12.49 8.50
C ASN A 172 22.52 11.60 7.62
N VAL A 173 21.94 10.82 6.70
CA VAL A 173 22.71 9.98 5.77
C VAL A 173 23.73 10.80 4.98
N ARG A 174 23.40 12.04 4.61
CA ARG A 174 24.37 12.94 3.93
C ARG A 174 25.46 13.42 4.87
N ALA A 175 25.12 13.73 6.12
CA ALA A 175 26.09 14.13 7.14
C ALA A 175 27.02 12.97 7.52
N GLU A 176 26.55 11.73 7.36
CA GLU A 176 27.26 10.47 7.62
C GLU A 176 27.93 9.91 6.35
N GLU A 177 28.25 10.77 5.37
CA GLU A 177 28.98 10.40 4.14
C GLU A 177 28.33 9.26 3.32
N GLY A 178 27.01 9.11 3.42
CA GLY A 178 26.26 8.09 2.71
C GLY A 178 26.05 6.79 3.49
N ASP A 179 26.48 6.72 4.76
CA ASP A 179 26.13 5.60 5.64
C ASP A 179 24.62 5.56 5.88
N LEU A 180 24.00 4.45 5.52
CA LEU A 180 22.55 4.26 5.63
C LEU A 180 22.14 3.73 7.00
N THR A 181 23.08 3.42 7.90
CA THR A 181 22.81 2.75 9.18
C THR A 181 21.73 3.47 9.98
N SER A 182 21.88 4.78 10.21
CA SER A 182 20.90 5.59 10.98
C SER A 182 19.51 5.58 10.34
N TRP A 183 19.44 5.68 9.00
CA TRP A 183 18.21 5.60 8.24
C TRP A 183 17.53 4.22 8.32
N LEU A 184 18.33 3.15 8.25
CA LEU A 184 17.85 1.78 8.34
C LEU A 184 17.32 1.48 9.74
N GLU A 185 17.99 1.94 10.80
CA GLU A 185 17.52 1.83 12.18
C GLU A 185 16.19 2.59 12.39
N TYR A 186 16.11 3.83 11.92
CA TYR A 186 14.89 4.63 11.96
C TYR A 186 13.72 3.93 11.22
N SER A 187 13.98 3.39 10.04
CA SER A 187 12.98 2.66 9.25
C SER A 187 12.55 1.36 9.91
N ALA A 188 13.48 0.64 10.54
CA ALA A 188 13.21 -0.57 11.30
C ALA A 188 12.32 -0.29 12.53
N GLU A 189 12.59 0.78 13.26
CA GLU A 189 11.75 1.24 14.36
C GLU A 189 10.34 1.56 13.87
N GLY A 190 10.23 2.32 12.78
CA GLY A 190 8.94 2.68 12.18
C GLY A 190 8.11 1.46 11.80
N LEU A 191 8.74 0.46 11.17
CA LEU A 191 8.08 -0.79 10.84
C LEU A 191 7.64 -1.55 12.10
N ARG A 192 8.51 -1.67 13.11
CA ARG A 192 8.20 -2.34 14.38
C ARG A 192 6.98 -1.71 15.06
N VAL A 193 6.99 -0.39 15.23
CA VAL A 193 5.87 0.37 15.85
C VAL A 193 4.59 0.18 15.05
N THR A 194 4.67 0.22 13.72
CA THR A 194 3.51 0.00 12.84
C THR A 194 2.93 -1.41 13.01
N LEU A 195 3.78 -2.43 13.01
CA LEU A 195 3.36 -3.82 13.19
C LEU A 195 2.77 -4.07 14.59
N GLU A 196 3.31 -3.46 15.64
CA GLU A 196 2.73 -3.50 16.99
C GLU A 196 1.33 -2.87 17.05
N LYS A 197 1.14 -1.71 16.41
CA LYS A 197 -0.18 -1.07 16.28
C LYS A 197 -1.17 -1.98 15.56
N VAL A 198 -0.75 -2.61 14.45
CA VAL A 198 -1.57 -3.55 13.68
C VAL A 198 -1.92 -4.80 14.50
N TRP A 199 -0.94 -5.37 15.20
CA TRP A 199 -1.14 -6.50 16.09
C TRP A 199 -2.16 -6.20 17.20
N SER A 200 -2.05 -5.04 17.85
CA SER A 200 -3.01 -4.59 18.85
C SER A 200 -4.42 -4.42 18.28
N ARG A 201 -4.55 -3.87 17.07
CA ARG A 201 -5.84 -3.74 16.36
C ARG A 201 -6.45 -5.11 16.07
N ILE A 202 -5.66 -6.07 15.59
CA ILE A 202 -6.10 -7.46 15.33
C ILE A 202 -6.57 -8.15 16.62
N GLN A 203 -5.83 -8.00 17.72
CA GLN A 203 -6.22 -8.57 19.02
C GLN A 203 -7.55 -8.00 19.51
N LYS A 204 -7.76 -6.68 19.40
CA LYS A 204 -9.02 -6.02 19.78
C LYS A 204 -10.20 -6.50 18.94
N LEU A 205 -10.01 -6.68 17.63
CA LEU A 205 -11.04 -7.25 16.75
C LEU A 205 -11.39 -8.68 17.13
N THR A 206 -10.37 -9.50 17.42
CA THR A 206 -10.54 -10.90 17.84
C THR A 206 -11.28 -11.00 19.18
N ALA A 207 -10.98 -10.11 20.13
CA ALA A 207 -11.65 -10.05 21.43
C ALA A 207 -13.13 -9.63 21.34
N ARG A 208 -13.48 -8.77 20.37
CA ARG A 208 -14.88 -8.34 20.11
C ARG A 208 -15.70 -9.39 19.34
N GLY A 209 -15.05 -10.32 18.64
CA GLY A 209 -15.69 -11.34 17.79
C GLY A 209 -16.34 -12.52 18.53
N GLY A 210 -16.20 -12.61 19.86
CA GLY A 210 -16.77 -13.71 20.64
C GLY A 210 -16.07 -15.06 20.42
N LYS A 211 -16.27 -15.96 21.37
CA LYS A 211 -15.56 -17.24 21.58
C LYS A 211 -15.64 -18.22 20.40
N ALA A 212 -14.77 -18.06 19.39
CA ALA A 212 -14.23 -19.17 18.61
C ALA A 212 -12.98 -18.69 17.85
N LYS A 213 -11.79 -19.21 18.16
CA LYS A 213 -10.66 -19.15 17.24
C LYS A 213 -11.03 -19.98 16.01
N LEU A 214 -11.75 -19.39 15.06
CA LEU A 214 -12.00 -20.02 13.78
C LEU A 214 -10.72 -19.87 12.95
N VAL A 215 -9.91 -20.93 12.89
CA VAL A 215 -8.83 -21.03 11.92
C VAL A 215 -9.49 -21.23 10.55
N LEU A 216 -9.32 -20.26 9.66
CA LEU A 216 -9.90 -20.31 8.32
C LEU A 216 -9.09 -21.27 7.44
N ARG A 217 -9.78 -22.11 6.67
CA ARG A 217 -9.15 -22.87 5.58
C ARG A 217 -8.91 -21.94 4.39
N PRO A 218 -7.94 -22.20 3.49
CA PRO A 218 -7.67 -21.34 2.32
C PRO A 218 -8.92 -21.04 1.47
N LYS A 219 -9.80 -22.02 1.27
CA LYS A 219 -11.07 -21.84 0.54
C LYS A 219 -12.09 -20.96 1.28
N GLN A 220 -12.02 -20.89 2.60
CA GLN A 220 -12.87 -20.00 3.41
C GLN A 220 -12.34 -18.56 3.38
N GLU A 221 -11.02 -18.36 3.33
CA GLU A 221 -10.42 -17.04 3.09
C GLU A 221 -10.80 -16.52 1.70
N GLN A 222 -10.69 -17.35 0.67
CA GLN A 222 -11.15 -17.02 -0.69
C GLN A 222 -12.63 -16.63 -0.73
N LEU A 223 -13.49 -17.36 0.00
CA LEU A 223 -14.91 -17.03 0.12
C LEU A 223 -15.14 -15.66 0.78
N LEU A 224 -14.44 -15.36 1.87
CA LEU A 224 -14.55 -14.06 2.54
C LEU A 224 -14.07 -12.92 1.63
N HIS A 225 -13.00 -13.13 0.87
CA HIS A 225 -12.54 -12.19 -0.16
C HIS A 225 -13.60 -11.94 -1.24
N LEU A 226 -14.19 -13.00 -1.81
CA LEU A 226 -15.26 -12.89 -2.81
C LEU A 226 -16.47 -12.11 -2.28
N LEU A 227 -16.88 -12.36 -1.02
CA LEU A 227 -17.98 -11.64 -0.40
C LEU A 227 -17.64 -10.17 -0.13
N ARG A 228 -16.37 -9.85 0.13
CA ARG A 228 -15.89 -8.46 0.29
C ARG A 228 -15.95 -7.70 -1.04
N GLU A 229 -15.51 -8.32 -2.13
CA GLU A 229 -15.49 -7.71 -3.46
C GLU A 229 -16.89 -7.52 -4.04
N HIS A 230 -17.75 -8.53 -3.93
CA HIS A 230 -19.06 -8.51 -4.58
C HIS A 230 -20.22 -8.02 -3.69
N LYS A 231 -19.95 -7.70 -2.41
CA LYS A 231 -20.90 -7.26 -1.36
C LYS A 231 -21.99 -8.27 -0.98
N ALA A 232 -22.56 -9.01 -1.93
CA ALA A 232 -23.55 -10.05 -1.71
C ALA A 232 -23.51 -11.10 -2.83
N LEU A 233 -23.44 -12.39 -2.46
CA LEU A 233 -23.43 -13.50 -3.43
C LEU A 233 -24.52 -14.53 -3.13
N THR A 234 -25.13 -15.07 -4.17
CA THR A 234 -25.99 -16.24 -4.10
C THR A 234 -25.17 -17.52 -3.84
N PRO A 235 -25.80 -18.60 -3.34
CA PRO A 235 -25.12 -19.89 -3.22
C PRO A 235 -24.46 -20.34 -4.53
N ARG A 236 -25.11 -20.07 -5.67
CA ARG A 236 -24.64 -20.47 -6.99
C ARG A 236 -23.36 -19.76 -7.39
N GLU A 237 -23.35 -18.44 -7.28
CA GLU A 237 -22.16 -17.64 -7.56
C GLU A 237 -20.99 -18.05 -6.66
N ILE A 238 -21.25 -18.41 -5.40
CA ILE A 238 -20.20 -18.88 -4.47
C ILE A 238 -19.55 -20.18 -4.94
N TRP A 239 -20.34 -21.21 -5.27
CA TRP A 239 -19.75 -22.51 -5.63
C TRP A 239 -19.12 -22.48 -7.02
N ASP A 240 -19.68 -21.70 -7.95
CA ASP A 240 -19.13 -21.52 -9.30
C ASP A 240 -17.79 -20.78 -9.22
N ALA A 241 -17.71 -19.67 -8.46
CA ALA A 241 -16.47 -18.89 -8.30
C ALA A 241 -15.37 -19.64 -7.54
N LEU A 242 -15.73 -20.50 -6.59
CA LEU A 242 -14.75 -21.29 -5.81
C LEU A 242 -14.38 -22.62 -6.48
N GLY A 243 -15.05 -23.03 -7.56
CA GLY A 243 -14.85 -24.32 -8.22
C GLY A 243 -15.12 -25.50 -7.28
N VAL A 244 -16.17 -25.41 -6.45
CA VAL A 244 -16.55 -26.46 -5.49
C VAL A 244 -17.97 -26.96 -5.76
N SER A 245 -18.32 -28.13 -5.20
CA SER A 245 -19.70 -28.59 -5.27
C SER A 245 -20.63 -27.71 -4.43
N LYS A 246 -21.93 -27.77 -4.72
CA LYS A 246 -22.98 -27.12 -3.91
C LYS A 246 -22.84 -27.45 -2.42
N GLN A 247 -22.58 -28.72 -2.10
CA GLN A 247 -22.40 -29.17 -0.72
C GLN A 247 -21.09 -28.60 -0.13
N GLY A 248 -20.00 -28.60 -0.89
CA GLY A 248 -18.72 -28.01 -0.49
C GLY A 248 -18.84 -26.53 -0.14
N ALA A 249 -19.56 -25.74 -0.93
CA ALA A 249 -19.82 -24.33 -0.61
C ALA A 249 -20.60 -24.15 0.69
N LEU A 250 -21.63 -24.97 0.95
CA LEU A 250 -22.37 -24.94 2.21
C LEU A 250 -21.49 -25.31 3.40
N ASP A 251 -20.57 -26.26 3.25
CA ASP A 251 -19.63 -26.67 4.29
C ASP A 251 -18.54 -25.63 4.55
N LEU A 252 -18.20 -24.80 3.56
CA LEU A 252 -17.35 -23.61 3.75
C LEU A 252 -18.10 -22.49 4.49
N LEU A 253 -19.38 -22.28 4.17
CA LEU A 253 -20.24 -21.23 4.74
C LEU A 253 -20.65 -21.50 6.20
N ARG A 254 -20.95 -22.75 6.57
CA ARG A 254 -21.46 -23.11 7.90
C ARG A 254 -20.57 -22.59 9.05
N PRO A 255 -19.24 -22.83 9.07
CA PRO A 255 -18.38 -22.31 10.13
C PRO A 255 -18.32 -20.78 10.16
N LEU A 256 -18.35 -20.13 8.99
CA LEU A 256 -18.32 -18.66 8.87
C LEU A 256 -19.60 -18.02 9.42
N ILE A 257 -20.76 -18.64 9.15
CA ILE A 257 -22.04 -18.21 9.70
C ILE A 257 -22.07 -18.43 11.21
N LYS A 258 -21.60 -19.58 11.69
CA LYS A 258 -21.51 -19.91 13.12
C LYS A 258 -20.60 -18.93 13.87
N ALA A 259 -19.49 -18.53 13.26
CA ALA A 259 -18.57 -17.52 13.80
C ALA A 259 -19.08 -16.09 13.63
N GLY A 260 -20.25 -15.88 13.00
CA GLY A 260 -20.83 -14.56 12.79
C GLY A 260 -20.11 -13.69 11.75
N LEU A 261 -19.21 -14.25 10.94
CA LEU A 261 -18.49 -13.53 9.89
C LEU A 261 -19.33 -13.32 8.62
N VAL A 262 -20.26 -14.24 8.38
CA VAL A 262 -21.15 -14.22 7.22
C VAL A 262 -22.59 -14.36 7.70
N ARG A 263 -23.51 -13.60 7.11
CA ARG A 263 -24.95 -13.77 7.35
C ARG A 263 -25.69 -13.99 6.04
N ARG A 264 -26.81 -14.72 6.13
CA ARG A 264 -27.74 -14.89 5.02
C ARG A 264 -28.80 -13.79 5.08
N ILE A 265 -29.05 -13.15 3.95
CA ILE A 265 -30.14 -12.18 3.76
C ILE A 265 -31.11 -12.70 2.70
N GLY A 266 -32.40 -12.36 2.81
CA GLY A 266 -33.44 -12.80 1.87
C GLY A 266 -34.08 -14.16 2.20
N THR A 267 -34.97 -14.60 1.31
CA THR A 267 -35.85 -15.77 1.55
C THR A 267 -35.12 -17.11 1.37
N LYS A 268 -35.78 -18.24 1.63
CA LYS A 268 -35.22 -19.58 1.33
C LYS A 268 -34.87 -19.74 -0.15
N LYS A 269 -35.67 -19.18 -1.08
CA LYS A 269 -35.46 -19.30 -2.54
C LYS A 269 -34.53 -18.25 -3.14
N SER A 270 -34.44 -17.05 -2.56
CA SER A 270 -33.65 -15.92 -3.08
C SER A 270 -32.51 -15.45 -2.17
N GLY A 271 -32.10 -16.31 -1.23
CA GLY A 271 -31.13 -15.92 -0.19
C GLY A 271 -29.74 -15.64 -0.75
N ARG A 272 -29.13 -14.55 -0.30
CA ARG A 272 -27.74 -14.17 -0.56
C ARG A 272 -26.94 -14.21 0.74
N TYR A 273 -25.64 -14.40 0.63
CA TYR A 273 -24.69 -14.30 1.74
C TYR A 273 -23.95 -12.98 1.64
N VAL A 274 -23.75 -12.35 2.78
CA VAL A 274 -23.03 -11.08 2.94
C VAL A 274 -22.08 -11.18 4.12
N LEU A 275 -20.99 -10.44 4.10
CA LEU A 275 -20.17 -10.23 5.30
C LEU A 275 -21.02 -9.50 6.35
N LYS A 276 -20.82 -9.86 7.62
CA LYS A 276 -21.48 -9.21 8.74
C LYS A 276 -20.73 -7.95 9.16
#